data_AF-D2YHI6-F1
#
_entry.id   AF-D2YHI6-F1
#
_cell.length_a   1.000
_cell.length_b   1.000
_cell.length_c   1.000
_cell.angle_alpha   90.00
_cell.angle_beta   90.00
_cell.angle_gamma   90.00
#
_symmetry.space_group_name_H-M   'P 1'
#
loop_
_entity.id
_entity.type
_entity.pdbx_description
1 polymer ?
#
loop_
_entity_poly.entity_id
_entity_poly.type
_entity_poly.pdbx_seq_one_letter_code
_entity_poly.pdbx_strand_id
1 'polypeptide(L)'
;MSPGDVKLLGVVGMIVGWEAMGDAAYWITISAGMVAALFMLLHYAQNPDSLSQVVGRYSQQAMSGNIPILSSLQSRVSMQAKLTMPFAPAVVIGLAMFHYF
;
A
#
# COMPACT_ATOMS: atom_id res chain seq x y z
N MET A 1 7.05 0.90 6.51
CA MET A 1 6.22 1.32 7.65
C MET A 1 7.04 2.30 8.47
N SER A 2 6.43 3.42 8.88
CA SER A 2 7.05 4.38 9.79
C SER A 2 7.14 3.75 11.19
N PRO A 3 8.14 4.11 12.02
CA PRO A 3 8.16 3.72 13.43
C PRO A 3 6.87 4.08 14.19
N GLY A 4 6.09 5.05 13.70
CA GLY A 4 4.77 5.39 14.27
C GLY A 4 3.71 4.31 14.04
N ASP A 5 3.73 3.62 12.89
CA ASP A 5 2.71 2.64 12.50
C ASP A 5 2.71 1.44 13.46
N VAL A 6 3.91 0.96 13.81
CA VAL A 6 4.09 -0.15 14.75
C VAL A 6 3.76 0.24 16.19
N LYS A 7 4.02 1.49 16.59
CA LYS A 7 3.62 1.99 17.92
C LYS A 7 2.10 2.06 18.07
N LEU A 8 1.40 2.48 17.00
CA LEU A 8 -0.05 2.54 16.99
C LEU A 8 -0.64 1.13 17.16
N LEU A 9 -0.17 0.15 16.40
CA LEU A 9 -0.61 -1.25 16.57
C LEU A 9 -0.31 -1.80 17.96
N GLY A 10 0.85 -1.47 18.53
CA GLY A 10 1.20 -1.87 19.89
C GLY A 10 0.22 -1.31 20.93
N VAL A 11 -0.13 -0.02 20.83
CA VAL A 11 -1.11 0.62 21.73
C VAL A 11 -2.50 0.02 21.55
N VAL A 12 -2.94 -0.17 20.29
CA VAL A 12 -4.24 -0.77 19.98
C VAL A 12 -4.33 -2.20 20.53
N GLY A 13 -3.29 -3.01 20.33
CA GLY A 13 -3.23 -4.37 20.87
C GLY A 13 -3.30 -4.42 22.39
N MET A 14 -2.64 -3.47 23.08
CA MET A 14 -2.76 -3.36 24.54
C MET A 14 -4.18 -2.98 25.01
N ILE A 15 -4.90 -2.16 24.24
CA ILE A 15 -6.27 -1.73 24.58
C ILE A 15 -7.28 -2.85 24.33
N VAL A 16 -7.17 -3.54 23.20
CA VAL A 16 -8.10 -4.62 22.80
C VAL A 16 -7.93 -5.86 23.69
N GLY A 17 -6.72 -6.11 24.18
CA GLY A 17 -6.42 -7.29 25.00
C GLY A 17 -6.19 -8.55 24.17
N TRP A 18 -5.71 -9.60 24.83
CA TRP A 18 -5.24 -10.83 24.17
C TRP A 18 -6.37 -11.63 23.52
N GLU A 19 -7.55 -11.68 24.14
CA GLU A 19 -8.68 -12.50 23.67
C GLU A 19 -9.27 -12.01 22.35
N ALA A 20 -9.35 -10.69 22.18
CA ALA A 20 -9.92 -10.06 20.99
C ALA A 20 -8.87 -9.64 19.94
N MET A 21 -7.60 -9.98 20.16
CA MET A 21 -6.51 -9.57 19.27
C MET A 21 -6.64 -10.15 17.86
N GLY A 22 -7.13 -11.38 17.74
CA GLY A 22 -7.36 -12.05 16.45
C GLY A 22 -8.43 -11.34 15.62
N ASP A 23 -9.57 -11.05 16.23
CA ASP A 23 -10.71 -10.39 15.57
C ASP A 23 -10.36 -8.94 15.19
N ALA A 24 -9.68 -8.21 16.07
CA ALA A 24 -9.21 -6.86 15.74
C ALA A 24 -8.20 -6.87 14.57
N ALA A 25 -7.28 -7.83 14.54
CA ALA A 25 -6.33 -7.97 13.43
C ALA A 25 -7.03 -8.31 12.11
N TYR A 26 -8.09 -9.13 12.15
CA TYR A 26 -8.91 -9.47 10.98
C TYR A 26 -9.56 -8.21 10.38
N TRP A 27 -10.25 -7.41 11.18
CA TRP A 27 -10.91 -6.18 10.71
C TRP A 27 -9.92 -5.08 10.28
N ILE A 28 -8.78 -4.94 10.97
CA ILE A 28 -7.71 -4.04 10.55
C ILE A 28 -7.13 -4.45 9.18
N THR A 29 -7.01 -5.76 8.92
CA THR A 29 -6.49 -6.24 7.62
C THR A 29 -7.47 -5.94 6.49
N ILE A 30 -8.77 -6.18 6.70
CA ILE A 30 -9.81 -5.90 5.70
C ILE A 30 -9.88 -4.40 5.36
N SER A 31 -9.91 -3.55 6.38
CA SER A 31 -9.94 -2.09 6.20
C SER A 31 -8.68 -1.57 5.51
N ALA A 32 -7.50 -2.10 5.83
CA ALA A 32 -6.26 -1.79 5.12
C ALA A 32 -6.32 -2.18 3.65
N GLY A 33 -6.85 -3.35 3.32
CA GLY A 33 -7.07 -3.79 1.94
C GLY A 33 -8.01 -2.87 1.16
N MET A 34 -9.12 -2.44 1.79
CA MET A 34 -10.07 -1.51 1.20
C MET A 34 -9.44 -0.15 0.91
N VAL A 35 -8.73 0.43 1.89
CA VAL A 35 -8.03 1.71 1.74
C VAL A 35 -6.94 1.62 0.67
N ALA A 36 -6.18 0.52 0.63
CA ALA A 36 -5.17 0.28 -0.40
C ALA A 36 -5.78 0.25 -1.80
N ALA A 37 -6.90 -0.46 -2.00
CA ALA A 37 -7.59 -0.55 -3.28
C ALA A 37 -8.08 0.82 -3.77
N LEU A 38 -8.69 1.61 -2.88
CA LEU A 38 -9.14 2.97 -3.21
C LEU A 38 -7.97 3.88 -3.59
N PHE A 39 -6.85 3.78 -2.85
CA PHE A 39 -5.66 4.58 -3.14
C PHE A 39 -5.00 4.17 -4.45
N MET A 40 -5.02 2.87 -4.77
CA MET A 40 -4.52 2.34 -6.03
C MET A 40 -5.37 2.84 -7.22
N LEU A 41 -6.70 2.82 -7.07
CA LEU A 41 -7.62 3.38 -8.07
C LEU A 41 -7.44 4.89 -8.24
N LEU A 42 -7.22 5.63 -7.14
CA LEU A 42 -6.93 7.06 -7.21
C LEU A 42 -5.61 7.34 -7.93
N HIS A 43 -4.56 6.57 -7.63
CA HIS A 43 -3.27 6.69 -8.29
C HIS A 43 -3.36 6.39 -9.79
N TYR A 44 -4.18 5.39 -10.16
CA TYR A 44 -4.49 5.05 -11.55
C TYR A 44 -5.21 6.20 -12.27
N ALA A 45 -6.22 6.79 -11.64
CA ALA A 45 -6.96 7.92 -12.21
C ALA A 45 -6.11 9.18 -12.39
N GLN A 46 -5.14 9.42 -11.50
CA GLN A 46 -4.27 10.60 -11.54
C GLN A 46 -3.10 10.50 -12.52
N ASN A 47 -2.70 9.27 -12.92
CA ASN A 47 -1.58 9.05 -13.82
C ASN A 47 -1.99 8.19 -15.04
N PRO A 48 -2.87 8.69 -15.93
CA PRO A 48 -3.30 7.92 -17.10
C PRO A 48 -2.13 7.62 -18.08
N ASP A 49 -1.13 8.51 -18.16
CA ASP A 49 0.02 8.37 -19.06
C ASP A 49 1.10 7.40 -18.58
N SER A 50 1.12 7.02 -17.30
CA SER A 50 2.11 6.06 -16.78
C SER A 50 1.77 4.62 -17.20
N LEU A 51 0.50 4.32 -17.45
CA LEU A 51 0.05 3.00 -17.89
C LEU A 51 0.44 2.68 -19.33
N SER A 52 0.32 3.63 -20.25
CA SER A 52 0.73 3.43 -21.64
C SER A 52 2.23 3.18 -21.74
N GLN A 53 3.01 3.84 -20.88
CA GLN A 53 4.45 3.60 -20.76
C GLN A 53 4.75 2.24 -20.12
N VAL A 54 4.06 1.82 -19.06
CA VAL A 54 4.28 0.52 -18.41
C VAL A 54 3.87 -0.63 -19.33
N VAL A 55 2.69 -0.57 -19.96
CA VAL A 55 2.22 -1.59 -20.93
C VAL A 55 3.13 -1.65 -22.16
N GLY A 56 3.59 -0.49 -22.66
CA GLY A 56 4.58 -0.43 -23.73
C GLY A 56 5.95 -1.01 -23.34
N ARG A 57 6.36 -0.91 -22.06
CA ARG A 57 7.61 -1.51 -21.55
C ARG A 57 7.49 -3.02 -21.41
N TYR A 58 6.33 -3.51 -20.95
CA TYR A 58 6.05 -4.95 -20.85
C TYR A 58 5.94 -5.60 -22.23
N SER A 59 5.32 -4.94 -23.22
CA SER A 59 5.26 -5.46 -24.59
C SER A 59 6.64 -5.47 -25.26
N GLN A 60 7.47 -4.44 -25.04
CA GLN A 60 8.84 -4.42 -25.55
C GLN A 60 9.77 -5.42 -24.84
N GLN A 61 9.59 -5.68 -23.55
CA GLN A 61 10.34 -6.71 -22.81
C GLN A 61 9.89 -8.14 -23.16
N ALA A 62 8.62 -8.35 -23.49
CA ALA A 62 8.12 -9.64 -23.96
C ALA A 62 8.53 -9.96 -25.41
N MET A 63 8.71 -8.93 -26.26
CA MET A 63 9.15 -9.09 -27.65
C MET A 63 10.67 -9.06 -27.83
N SER A 64 11.40 -8.41 -26.92
CA SER A 64 12.86 -8.31 -26.97
C SER A 64 13.44 -9.18 -25.86
N GLY A 65 13.77 -10.44 -26.18
CA GLY A 65 14.48 -11.37 -25.27
C GLY A 65 15.89 -10.93 -24.86
N ASN A 66 16.19 -9.63 -24.93
CA ASN A 66 17.46 -9.05 -24.56
C ASN A 66 17.37 -8.40 -23.19
N ILE A 67 18.06 -9.02 -22.23
CA ILE A 67 18.41 -8.46 -20.93
C ILE A 67 19.35 -7.26 -21.17
N PRO A 68 18.95 -6.00 -20.94
CA PRO A 68 19.89 -4.89 -20.95
C PRO A 68 20.48 -4.78 -19.55
N ILE A 69 21.77 -5.08 -19.50
CA ILE A 69 22.69 -4.88 -18.38
C ILE A 69 22.52 -3.47 -17.80
N LEU A 70 21.93 -3.42 -16.61
CA LEU A 70 22.40 -2.69 -15.43
C LEU A 70 23.46 -1.59 -15.73
N SER A 71 23.08 -0.41 -16.25
CA SER A 71 24.03 0.74 -16.23
C SER A 71 23.49 2.13 -16.58
N SER A 72 22.37 2.34 -17.27
CA SER A 72 22.09 3.70 -17.81
C SER A 72 20.74 4.34 -17.49
N LEU A 73 19.89 3.72 -16.68
CA LEU A 73 18.69 4.38 -16.16
C LEU A 73 18.86 4.68 -14.67
N GLN A 74 19.82 5.57 -14.38
CA GLN A 74 19.70 6.56 -13.31
C GLN A 74 18.48 7.44 -13.62
N SER A 75 17.31 6.83 -13.71
CA SER A 75 16.06 7.53 -13.88
C SER A 75 15.91 8.35 -12.63
N ARG A 76 15.88 9.65 -12.82
CA ARG A 76 15.35 10.63 -11.90
C ARG A 76 13.86 10.36 -11.65
N VAL A 77 13.50 9.13 -11.25
CA VAL A 77 12.29 8.84 -10.48
C VAL A 77 12.56 9.42 -9.12
N SER A 78 12.51 10.75 -9.08
CA SER A 78 11.87 11.51 -8.03
C SER A 78 11.61 10.67 -6.78
N MET A 79 12.57 10.70 -5.86
CA MET A 79 12.37 10.37 -4.45
C MET A 79 11.32 11.30 -3.79
N GLN A 80 10.52 12.05 -4.57
CA GLN A 80 9.50 12.99 -4.12
C GLN A 80 8.14 12.33 -3.86
N ALA A 81 7.86 11.18 -4.47
CA ALA A 81 6.59 10.48 -4.30
C ALA A 81 6.82 9.11 -3.68
N LYS A 82 7.42 9.07 -2.49
CA LYS A 82 7.36 7.88 -1.66
C LYS A 82 5.87 7.62 -1.42
N LEU A 83 5.31 6.61 -2.10
CA LEU A 83 3.94 6.16 -1.86
C LEU A 83 3.88 5.69 -0.40
N THR A 84 3.51 6.61 0.49
CA THR A 84 3.23 6.31 1.88
C THR A 84 1.76 5.97 1.97
N MET A 85 1.46 4.70 2.19
CA MET A 85 0.11 4.27 2.50
C MET A 85 -0.39 5.04 3.73
N PRO A 86 -1.60 5.60 3.71
CA PRO A 86 -2.20 6.21 4.89
C PRO A 86 -2.59 5.09 5.89
N PHE A 87 -1.66 4.75 6.79
CA PHE A 87 -1.80 3.64 7.73
C PHE A 87 -2.81 3.93 8.86
N ALA A 88 -2.74 5.14 9.44
CA ALA A 88 -3.62 5.50 10.56
C ALA A 88 -5.12 5.46 10.21
N PRO A 89 -5.59 5.99 9.04
CA PRO A 89 -6.99 5.88 8.64
C PRO A 89 -7.47 4.43 8.49
N ALA A 90 -6.63 3.54 7.95
CA ALA A 90 -6.97 2.12 7.84
C ALA A 90 -7.21 1.48 9.21
N VAL A 91 -6.30 1.71 10.17
CA VAL A 91 -6.46 1.14 11.52
C VAL A 91 -7.68 1.69 12.23
N VAL A 92 -7.98 2.99 12.11
CA VAL A 92 -9.17 3.59 12.72
C VAL A 92 -10.46 2.98 12.17
N ILE A 93 -10.54 2.78 10.85
CA ILE A 93 -11.70 2.13 10.21
C ILE A 93 -11.81 0.67 10.70
N GLY A 94 -10.70 -0.07 10.75
CA GLY A 94 -10.68 -1.44 11.23
C GLY A 94 -11.12 -1.57 12.69
N LEU A 95 -10.67 -0.66 13.56
CA LEU A 95 -11.08 -0.63 14.96
C LEU A 95 -12.57 -0.30 15.12
N ALA A 96 -13.08 0.63 14.31
CA ALA A 96 -14.50 0.96 14.29
C ALA A 96 -15.35 -0.23 13.84
N MET A 97 -14.90 -0.97 12.82
CA MET A 97 -15.57 -2.21 12.38
C MET A 97 -15.54 -3.28 13.46
N PHE A 98 -14.41 -3.45 14.15
CA PHE A 98 -14.27 -4.38 15.27
C PHE A 98 -15.21 -4.08 16.45
N HIS A 99 -15.52 -2.81 16.71
CA HIS A 99 -16.48 -2.45 17.76
C HIS A 99 -17.95 -2.57 17.32
N TYR A 100 -18.20 -2.54 16.02
CA TYR A 100 -19.56 -2.57 15.48
C TYR A 100 -20.07 -4.00 15.22
N PHE A 101 -19.18 -4.90 14.81
CA PHE A 101 -19.47 -6.31 14.50
C PHE A 101 -18.85 -7.23 15.54
#